data_AF-B9LQQ7-F1
#
_entry.id   AF-B9LQQ7-F1
#
_cell.length_a   1.000
_cell.length_b   1.000
_cell.length_c   1.000
_cell.angle_alpha   90.00
_cell.angle_beta   90.00
_cell.angle_gamma   90.00
#
_symmetry.space_group_name_H-M   'P 1'
#
loop_
_entity.id
_entity.type
_entity.pdbx_description
1 polymer ?
#
loop_
_entity_poly.entity_id
_entity_poly.type
_entity_poly.pdbx_seq_one_letter_code
_entity_poly.pdbx_strand_id
1 'polypeptide(L)'
;MGEIEYPHVELIVTNYTRLSEESQYRDDLLIRANYFSLAVIAVLIGTLLQASPVVRPLVAMAGVAIAYSFWLATESYKGARDVLNDSMRRTETQFEELSVVEDYDTRSRSQIEKRSLSSYFIGLQMTTTFVWLVLYALLVTEFVYL
;
A
#
# COMPACT_ATOMS: atom_id res chain seq x y z
N MET A 1 -6.22 37.15 -31.62
CA MET A 1 -5.97 35.93 -30.83
C MET A 1 -4.55 36.06 -30.33
N GLY A 2 -4.38 36.49 -29.07
CA GLY A 2 -3.05 36.54 -28.47
C GLY A 2 -2.67 35.13 -28.05
N GLU A 3 -1.55 34.63 -28.54
CA GLU A 3 -0.92 33.43 -28.00
C GLU A 3 -0.66 33.70 -26.51
N ILE A 4 -1.30 32.93 -25.64
CA ILE A 4 -0.95 32.93 -24.21
C ILE A 4 0.37 32.20 -24.13
N GLU A 5 1.46 32.96 -24.22
CA GLU A 5 2.81 32.47 -24.00
C GLU A 5 2.93 32.12 -22.51
N TYR A 6 2.71 30.85 -22.17
CA TYR A 6 2.90 30.36 -20.80
C TYR A 6 4.41 30.43 -20.49
N PRO A 7 4.88 31.36 -19.62
CA PRO A 7 6.32 31.62 -19.46
C PRO A 7 7.10 30.45 -18.82
N HIS A 8 6.41 29.36 -18.49
CA HIS A 8 6.87 28.29 -17.61
C HIS A 8 6.43 26.89 -18.05
N VAL A 9 6.11 26.65 -19.33
CA VAL A 9 5.71 25.30 -19.81
C VAL A 9 6.76 24.25 -19.43
N GLU A 10 8.04 24.55 -19.61
CA GLU A 10 9.14 23.65 -19.26
C GLU A 10 9.22 23.37 -17.74
N LEU A 11 8.91 24.36 -16.91
CA LEU A 11 8.86 24.21 -15.45
C LEU A 11 7.66 23.35 -15.01
N ILE A 12 6.51 23.52 -15.67
CA ILE A 12 5.29 22.74 -15.43
C ILE A 12 5.53 21.28 -15.81
N VAL A 13 6.08 21.02 -17.00
CA VAL A 13 6.45 19.68 -17.47
C VAL A 13 7.46 19.04 -16.51
N THR A 14 8.50 19.76 -16.09
CA THR A 14 9.50 19.24 -15.16
C THR A 14 8.90 18.86 -13.80
N ASN A 15 8.03 19.70 -13.24
CA ASN A 15 7.34 19.39 -11.98
C ASN A 15 6.40 18.19 -12.14
N TYR A 16 5.70 18.10 -13.26
CA TYR A 16 4.82 16.99 -13.58
C TYR A 16 5.58 15.66 -13.68
N THR A 17 6.69 15.62 -14.43
CA THR A 17 7.55 14.44 -14.54
C THR A 17 8.07 14.00 -13.17
N ARG A 18 8.53 14.95 -12.34
CA ARG A 18 8.98 14.66 -10.98
C ARG A 18 7.88 14.05 -10.11
N LEU A 19 6.65 14.58 -10.16
CA LEU A 19 5.52 14.02 -9.41
C LEU A 19 5.17 12.59 -9.88
N SER A 20 5.24 12.34 -11.18
CA SER A 20 5.02 11.01 -11.75
C SER A 20 6.09 10.01 -11.30
N GLU A 21 7.37 10.38 -11.36
CA GLU A 21 8.48 9.55 -10.87
C GLU A 21 8.36 9.25 -9.39
N GLU A 22 7.97 10.24 -8.57
CA GLU A 22 7.77 10.02 -7.14
C GLU A 22 6.58 9.09 -6.89
N SER A 23 5.47 9.24 -7.63
CA SER A 23 4.31 8.33 -7.51
C SER A 23 4.67 6.89 -7.87
N GLN A 24 5.42 6.68 -8.97
CA GLN A 24 5.93 5.36 -9.37
C GLN A 24 6.86 4.76 -8.32
N TYR A 25 7.76 5.56 -7.74
CA TYR A 25 8.62 5.13 -6.65
C TYR A 25 7.83 4.67 -5.42
N ARG A 26 6.72 5.35 -5.07
CA ARG A 26 5.84 4.93 -3.97
C ARG A 26 5.12 3.62 -4.27
N ASP A 27 4.66 3.40 -5.50
CA ASP A 27 4.08 2.11 -5.90
C ASP A 27 5.10 0.97 -5.80
N ASP A 28 6.35 1.21 -6.22
CA ASP A 28 7.44 0.23 -6.12
C ASP A 28 7.75 -0.13 -4.66
N LEU A 29 7.81 0.87 -3.78
CA LEU A 29 7.96 0.65 -2.34
C LEU A 29 6.79 -0.14 -1.74
N LEU A 30 5.57 0.17 -2.15
CA LEU A 30 4.37 -0.52 -1.67
C LEU A 30 4.39 -2.01 -2.06
N ILE A 31 4.78 -2.32 -3.29
CA ILE A 31 4.96 -3.71 -3.77
C ILE A 31 6.05 -4.41 -2.97
N ARG A 32 7.25 -3.82 -2.87
CA ARG A 32 8.39 -4.43 -2.18
C ARG A 32 8.12 -4.66 -0.70
N ALA A 33 7.46 -3.70 -0.02
CA ALA A 33 7.07 -3.83 1.38
C ALA A 33 6.08 -4.99 1.59
N ASN A 34 5.13 -5.16 0.68
CA ASN A 34 4.19 -6.28 0.74
C ASN A 34 4.88 -7.62 0.48
N TYR A 35 5.79 -7.73 -0.49
CA TYR A 35 6.60 -8.95 -0.68
C TYR A 35 7.44 -9.29 0.56
N PHE A 36 8.08 -8.29 1.15
CA PHE A 36 8.85 -8.49 2.39
C PHE A 36 7.95 -8.94 3.55
N SER A 37 6.75 -8.36 3.67
CA SER A 37 5.79 -8.76 4.71
C SER A 37 5.41 -10.23 4.60
N LEU A 38 5.24 -10.78 3.38
CA LEU A 38 4.92 -12.19 3.17
C LEU A 38 6.04 -13.11 3.68
N ALA A 39 7.30 -12.73 3.46
CA ALA A 39 8.44 -13.49 3.98
C ALA A 39 8.46 -13.48 5.52
N VAL A 40 8.20 -12.32 6.14
CA VAL A 40 8.12 -12.21 7.61
C VAL A 40 6.96 -13.02 8.18
N ILE A 41 5.78 -13.00 7.53
CA ILE A 41 4.62 -13.80 7.93
C ILE A 41 4.94 -15.29 7.85
N ALA A 42 5.61 -15.75 6.78
CA ALA A 42 6.01 -17.14 6.64
C ALA A 42 6.95 -17.58 7.77
N VAL A 43 7.92 -16.74 8.14
CA VAL A 43 8.81 -16.98 9.28
C VAL A 43 8.00 -17.06 10.58
N LEU A 44 7.08 -16.13 10.82
CA LEU A 44 6.23 -16.13 12.03
C LEU A 44 5.35 -17.37 12.14
N ILE A 45 4.76 -17.83 11.03
CA ILE A 45 4.00 -19.09 10.98
C ILE A 45 4.93 -20.27 11.33
N GLY A 46 6.12 -20.32 10.74
CA GLY A 46 7.11 -21.36 11.03
C GLY A 46 7.53 -21.37 12.51
N THR A 47 7.73 -20.20 13.11
CA THR A 47 8.02 -20.05 14.54
C THR A 47 6.85 -20.50 15.40
N LEU A 48 5.61 -20.12 15.05
CA LEU A 48 4.41 -20.48 15.80
C LEU A 48 4.20 -22.01 15.83
N LEU A 49 4.40 -22.69 14.71
CA LEU A 49 4.24 -24.14 14.60
C LEU A 49 5.27 -24.92 15.43
N GLN A 50 6.49 -24.39 15.54
CA GLN A 50 7.59 -25.00 16.31
C GLN A 50 7.59 -24.59 17.80
N ALA A 51 6.92 -23.50 18.16
CA ALA A 51 6.85 -23.02 19.53
C ALA A 51 6.06 -23.98 20.43
N SER A 52 6.54 -24.13 21.67
CA SER A 52 5.82 -24.89 22.70
C SER A 52 4.47 -24.21 23.02
N PRO A 53 3.44 -24.97 23.44
CA PRO A 53 2.11 -24.42 23.71
C PRO A 53 2.11 -23.22 24.66
N VAL A 54 3.00 -23.21 25.65
CA VAL A 54 3.17 -22.12 26.63
C VAL A 54 3.66 -20.82 25.98
N VAL A 55 4.46 -20.91 24.91
CA VAL A 55 5.09 -19.74 24.25
C VAL A 55 4.29 -19.26 23.04
N ARG A 56 3.39 -20.09 22.47
CA ARG A 56 2.56 -19.73 21.31
C ARG A 56 1.77 -18.42 21.47
N PRO A 57 1.17 -18.09 22.63
CA PRO A 57 0.48 -16.80 22.80
C PRO A 57 1.41 -15.60 22.61
N LEU A 58 2.67 -15.69 23.06
CA LEU A 58 3.66 -14.62 22.88
C LEU A 58 4.06 -14.47 21.41
N VAL A 59 4.23 -15.59 20.69
CA VAL A 59 4.51 -15.55 19.25
C VAL A 59 3.34 -14.94 18.48
N ALA A 60 2.10 -15.28 18.86
CA ALA A 60 0.91 -14.69 18.25
C ALA A 60 0.79 -13.19 18.54
N MET A 61 1.11 -12.74 19.75
CA MET A 61 1.18 -11.31 20.10
C MET A 61 2.22 -10.57 19.23
N ALA A 62 3.42 -11.15 19.05
CA ALA A 62 4.43 -10.59 18.16
C ALA A 62 3.92 -10.54 16.71
N GLY A 63 3.24 -11.58 16.25
CA GLY A 63 2.60 -11.62 14.94
C GLY A 63 1.57 -10.52 14.73
N VAL A 64 0.73 -10.23 15.74
CA VAL A 64 -0.22 -9.10 15.71
C VAL A 64 0.52 -7.77 15.54
N ALA A 65 1.53 -7.51 16.37
CA ALA A 65 2.28 -6.25 16.33
C ALA A 65 2.98 -6.04 14.98
N ILE A 66 3.59 -7.10 14.43
CA ILE A 66 4.28 -7.06 13.14
C ILE A 66 3.27 -6.88 11.99
N ALA A 67 2.18 -7.64 11.96
CA ALA A 67 1.14 -7.52 10.93
C ALA A 67 0.51 -6.12 10.93
N TYR A 68 0.22 -5.59 12.12
CA TYR A 68 -0.32 -4.23 12.26
C TYR A 68 0.68 -3.16 11.77
N SER A 69 1.97 -3.34 12.04
CA SER A 69 3.01 -2.43 11.54
C SER A 69 3.07 -2.42 9.99
N PHE A 70 2.91 -3.58 9.35
CA PHE A 70 2.85 -3.66 7.88
C PHE A 70 1.58 -3.05 7.31
N TRP A 71 0.45 -3.18 8.00
CA TRP A 71 -0.78 -2.49 7.62
C TRP A 71 -0.59 -0.97 7.66
N LEU A 72 -0.09 -0.41 8.76
CA LEU A 72 0.19 1.03 8.88
C LEU A 72 1.18 1.52 7.81
N ALA A 73 2.24 0.77 7.54
CA ALA A 73 3.19 1.11 6.49
C ALA A 73 2.53 1.13 5.09
N THR A 74 1.68 0.16 4.80
CA THR A 74 0.95 0.07 3.51
C THR A 74 -0.04 1.22 3.35
N GLU A 75 -0.76 1.58 4.42
CA GLU A 75 -1.65 2.76 4.41
C GLU A 75 -0.88 4.06 4.20
N SER A 76 0.26 4.22 4.87
CA SER A 76 1.12 5.39 4.70
C SER A 76 1.63 5.55 3.26
N TYR A 77 2.12 4.46 2.64
CA TYR A 77 2.57 4.50 1.25
C TYR A 77 1.44 4.80 0.27
N LYS A 78 0.26 4.19 0.47
CA LYS A 78 -0.91 4.50 -0.36
C LYS A 78 -1.33 5.97 -0.20
N GLY A 79 -1.42 6.47 1.03
CA GLY A 79 -1.81 7.85 1.31
C GLY A 79 -0.87 8.86 0.66
N ALA A 80 0.45 8.65 0.78
CA ALA A 80 1.45 9.51 0.13
C ALA A 80 1.31 9.51 -1.39
N ARG A 81 1.10 8.34 -2.00
CA ARG A 81 0.89 8.21 -3.44
C ARG A 81 -0.40 8.87 -3.92
N ASP A 82 -1.50 8.70 -3.18
CA ASP A 82 -2.80 9.27 -3.55
C ASP A 82 -2.74 10.81 -3.54
N VAL A 83 -2.00 11.42 -2.61
CA VAL A 83 -1.74 12.87 -2.60
C VAL A 83 -0.93 13.34 -3.84
N LEU A 84 0.05 12.57 -4.28
CA LEU A 84 0.83 12.86 -5.48
C LEU A 84 -0.06 12.75 -6.74
N ASN A 85 -0.88 11.71 -6.83
CA ASN A 85 -1.82 11.52 -7.93
C ASN A 85 -2.88 12.62 -8.00
N ASP A 86 -3.40 13.08 -6.86
CA ASP A 86 -4.32 14.22 -6.83
C ASP A 86 -3.65 15.53 -7.27
N SER A 87 -2.37 15.70 -6.96
CA SER A 87 -1.60 16.87 -7.40
C SER A 87 -1.34 16.84 -8.91
N MET A 88 -1.06 15.66 -9.47
CA MET A 88 -0.97 15.46 -10.92
C MET A 88 -2.31 15.76 -11.60
N ARG A 89 -3.42 15.19 -11.12
CA ARG A 89 -4.77 15.45 -11.68
C ARG A 89 -5.15 16.92 -11.71
N ARG A 90 -4.82 17.68 -10.66
CA ARG A 90 -5.06 19.14 -10.64
C ARG A 90 -4.24 19.87 -11.71
N THR A 91 -3.02 19.42 -11.95
CA THR A 91 -2.13 19.99 -12.98
C THR A 91 -2.68 19.71 -14.38
N GLU A 92 -3.15 18.49 -14.65
CA GLU A 92 -3.72 18.12 -15.95
C GLU A 92 -5.06 18.81 -16.21
N THR A 93 -5.89 18.99 -15.18
CA THR A 93 -7.15 19.75 -15.30
C THR A 93 -6.88 21.22 -15.61
N GLN A 94 -5.72 21.77 -15.21
CA GLN A 94 -5.32 23.15 -15.48
C GLN A 94 -4.62 23.31 -16.84
N PHE A 95 -4.00 22.25 -17.35
CA PHE A 95 -3.23 22.23 -18.59
C PHE A 95 -3.68 21.03 -19.44
N GLU A 96 -4.71 21.23 -20.28
CA GLU A 96 -5.35 20.17 -21.11
C GLU A 96 -4.39 19.43 -22.06
N GLU A 97 -3.17 19.93 -22.28
CA GLU A 97 -2.13 19.29 -23.11
C GLU A 97 -1.27 18.24 -22.35
N LEU A 98 -1.39 18.15 -21.03
CA LEU A 98 -0.70 17.17 -20.19
C LEU A 98 -1.69 16.05 -19.82
N SER A 99 -1.79 15.04 -20.68
CA SER A 99 -2.66 13.87 -20.47
C SER A 99 -1.80 12.64 -20.22
N VAL A 100 -1.48 12.33 -18.95
CA VAL A 100 -0.84 11.04 -18.60
C VAL A 100 -1.71 10.24 -17.63
N VAL A 101 -2.52 10.89 -16.78
CA VAL A 101 -3.53 10.20 -15.95
C VAL A 101 -4.71 9.73 -16.81
N GLU A 102 -5.10 10.49 -17.83
CA GLU A 102 -6.18 10.07 -18.74
C GLU A 102 -5.76 8.83 -19.57
N ASP A 103 -4.48 8.73 -19.96
CA ASP A 103 -3.94 7.57 -20.68
C ASP A 103 -3.77 6.32 -19.77
N TYR A 104 -3.69 6.53 -18.44
CA TYR A 104 -3.75 5.46 -17.44
C TYR A 104 -5.18 4.95 -17.18
N ASP A 105 -6.18 5.82 -17.32
CA ASP A 105 -7.60 5.55 -17.02
C ASP A 105 -8.39 5.05 -18.25
N THR A 106 -7.91 5.32 -19.47
CA THR A 106 -8.58 4.96 -20.74
C THR A 106 -8.27 3.55 -21.27
N ARG A 107 -7.32 2.81 -20.69
CA ARG A 107 -7.17 1.38 -21.03
C ARG A 107 -8.43 0.63 -20.57
N SER A 108 -9.07 -0.10 -21.48
CA SER A 108 -10.22 -0.97 -21.23
C SER A 108 -9.86 -2.13 -20.30
N ARG A 109 -9.67 -1.78 -19.02
CA ARG A 109 -9.29 -2.69 -17.95
C ARG A 109 -10.54 -3.27 -17.32
N SER A 110 -10.52 -4.58 -17.06
CA SER A 110 -11.64 -5.27 -16.40
C SER A 110 -11.92 -4.62 -15.03
N GLN A 111 -13.12 -4.78 -14.47
CA GLN A 111 -13.42 -4.22 -13.13
C GLN A 111 -12.46 -4.73 -12.03
N ILE A 112 -11.80 -5.87 -12.26
CA ILE A 112 -10.74 -6.41 -11.40
C ILE A 112 -9.43 -5.64 -11.58
N GLU A 113 -9.07 -5.26 -12.79
CA GLU A 113 -7.90 -4.42 -13.09
C GLU A 113 -8.11 -2.94 -12.69
N LYS A 114 -9.36 -2.49 -12.55
CA LYS A 114 -9.70 -1.18 -11.98
C LYS A 114 -9.53 -1.11 -10.46
N ARG A 115 -9.46 -2.26 -9.75
CA ARG A 115 -9.07 -2.25 -8.34
C ARG A 115 -7.60 -1.88 -8.26
N SER A 116 -7.31 -0.70 -7.68
CA SER A 116 -5.93 -0.30 -7.48
C SER A 116 -5.19 -1.36 -6.68
N LEU A 117 -4.01 -1.75 -7.17
CA LEU A 117 -3.11 -2.73 -6.58
C LEU A 117 -2.80 -2.39 -5.11
N SER A 118 -2.76 -1.09 -4.76
CA SER A 118 -2.63 -0.62 -3.38
C SER A 118 -3.85 -0.94 -2.50
N SER A 119 -5.07 -0.90 -3.03
CA SER A 119 -6.27 -1.30 -2.27
C SER A 119 -6.29 -2.80 -1.99
N TYR A 120 -5.79 -3.62 -2.92
CA TYR A 120 -5.62 -5.06 -2.69
C TYR A 120 -4.65 -5.32 -1.55
N PHE A 121 -3.50 -4.66 -1.56
CA PHE A 121 -2.49 -4.81 -0.52
C PHE A 121 -2.94 -4.34 0.86
N ILE A 122 -3.70 -3.24 0.95
CA ILE A 122 -4.31 -2.85 2.23
C ILE A 122 -5.26 -3.93 2.73
N GLY A 123 -6.14 -4.45 1.86
CA GLY A 123 -7.06 -5.53 2.22
C GLY A 123 -6.34 -6.79 2.71
N LEU A 124 -5.23 -7.15 2.05
CA LEU A 124 -4.36 -8.25 2.47
C LEU A 124 -3.81 -8.02 3.89
N GLN A 125 -3.15 -6.88 4.14
CA GLN A 125 -2.55 -6.59 5.44
C GLN A 125 -3.57 -6.48 6.57
N MET A 126 -4.74 -5.89 6.28
CA MET A 126 -5.86 -5.82 7.22
C MET A 126 -6.36 -7.23 7.59
N THR A 127 -6.55 -8.09 6.59
CA THR A 127 -6.97 -9.49 6.79
C THR A 127 -5.92 -10.26 7.59
N THR A 128 -4.65 -10.13 7.25
CA THR A 128 -3.55 -10.78 7.98
C THR A 128 -3.50 -10.31 9.44
N THR A 129 -3.64 -9.01 9.69
CA THR A 129 -3.69 -8.47 11.05
C THR A 129 -4.86 -9.05 11.83
N PHE A 130 -6.03 -9.12 11.21
CA PHE A 130 -7.23 -9.71 11.82
C PHE A 130 -7.03 -11.20 12.15
N VAL A 131 -6.43 -11.98 11.25
CA VAL A 131 -6.13 -13.40 11.49
C VAL A 131 -5.20 -13.58 12.68
N TRP A 132 -4.12 -12.79 12.77
CA TRP A 132 -3.22 -12.84 13.94
C TRP A 132 -3.92 -12.42 15.23
N LEU A 133 -4.82 -11.43 15.19
CA LEU A 133 -5.60 -11.00 16.34
C LEU A 133 -6.52 -12.11 16.86
N VAL A 134 -7.27 -12.76 15.96
CA VAL A 134 -8.14 -13.89 16.30
C VAL A 134 -7.32 -15.04 16.86
N LEU A 135 -6.19 -15.37 16.23
CA LEU A 135 -5.30 -16.44 16.68
C LEU A 135 -4.73 -16.15 18.08
N TYR A 136 -4.30 -14.92 18.34
CA TYR A 136 -3.84 -14.50 19.66
C TYR A 136 -4.94 -14.65 20.71
N ALA A 137 -6.15 -14.16 20.41
CA ALA A 137 -7.30 -14.28 21.32
C ALA A 137 -7.61 -15.74 21.65
N LEU A 138 -7.64 -16.62 20.65
CA LEU A 138 -7.88 -18.06 20.84
C LEU A 138 -6.81 -18.69 21.73
N LEU A 139 -5.53 -18.45 21.43
CA LEU A 139 -4.42 -19.02 22.20
C LEU A 139 -4.37 -18.53 23.64
N VAL A 140 -4.69 -17.26 23.89
CA VAL A 140 -4.81 -16.72 25.25
C VAL A 140 -5.99 -17.36 25.97
N THR A 141 -7.15 -17.51 25.33
CA THR A 141 -8.29 -18.16 25.96
C THR A 141 -8.00 -19.61 26.31
N GLU A 142 -7.42 -20.40 25.41
CA GLU A 142 -7.02 -21.78 25.70
C GLU A 142 -6.03 -21.85 26.87
N PHE A 143 -5.04 -20.94 26.92
CA PHE A 143 -4.06 -20.90 27.99
C PHE A 143 -4.65 -20.50 29.36
N VAL A 144 -5.67 -19.62 29.38
CA VAL A 144 -6.31 -19.17 30.64
C VAL A 144 -7.26 -20.22 31.21
N TYR A 145 -7.84 -21.08 30.36
CA TYR A 145 -8.78 -22.13 30.77
C TYR A 145 -8.15 -23.53 30.93
N LEU A 146 -6.84 -23.66 30.73
CA LEU A 146 -6.03 -24.87 30.99
C LEU A 146 -5.20 -24.71 32.28
#